data_AF-A0A177KSW4-F1
#
_entry.id   AF-A0A177KSW4-F1
#
_cell.length_a   1.000
_cell.length_b   1.000
_cell.length_c   1.000
_cell.angle_alpha   90.00
_cell.angle_beta   90.00
_cell.angle_gamma   90.00
#
_symmetry.space_group_name_H-M   'P 1'
#
loop_
_entity.id
_entity.type
_entity.pdbx_description
1 polymer ?
#
loop_
_entity_poly.entity_id
_entity_poly.type
_entity_poly.pdbx_seq_one_letter_code
_entity_poly.pdbx_strand_id
1 'polypeptide(L)'
;MKDSKQLFTMVSNDAFTIGHERKLDEKELYFLVYTVIMRNELGASWISHDLVQHTTNLLNDKTSSRHIAKVKTIAQSLESKGYIKIVEDEDRYMRVEYIDRVNKNFTKVCHSEFERLNNPYDLYTYVSVKKWEKGAVYPYSIWCGLLGVKEKRAIAIIKDAIERKVIYKMDGNWNGMNSKDPNTYSTKPFVKKLSELEETAVAEEKSPVVQKIIEEEKVHDVLSIAEHNHQWFNKQRTDYTVDDFVVYLTTDDKKIITAAEKAIARVSKSDKGKWIMENLRSEAEAQIKRDAQKFEEAKEQELEPVAQQMIEESKDIVLLVDDVLIKYADYDKSSPPQKVFFYQVTDIQGHGYAPMFEIKNNPSNIEKYRKENGEWKHEWQL
;
A
#
# COMPACT_ATOMS: atom_id res chain seq x y z
N MET A 1 -6.61 12.14 -17.73
CA MET A 1 -7.06 11.46 -16.50
C MET A 1 -7.13 12.50 -15.39
N LYS A 2 -8.26 12.58 -14.67
CA LYS A 2 -8.35 13.40 -13.46
C LYS A 2 -7.53 12.68 -12.39
N ASP A 3 -6.58 13.39 -11.78
CA ASP A 3 -5.82 12.93 -10.61
C ASP A 3 -6.75 12.23 -9.62
N SER A 4 -6.50 10.94 -9.32
CA SER A 4 -7.09 10.33 -8.13
C SER A 4 -6.47 11.05 -6.92
N LYS A 5 -7.20 12.04 -6.40
CA LYS A 5 -6.75 12.78 -5.21
C LYS A 5 -6.60 11.78 -4.08
N GLN A 6 -5.36 11.49 -3.70
CA GLN A 6 -5.07 10.77 -2.46
C GLN A 6 -5.76 11.52 -1.32
N LEU A 7 -6.65 10.84 -0.61
CA LEU A 7 -7.34 11.38 0.55
C LEU A 7 -6.40 11.32 1.76
N PHE A 8 -6.29 12.45 2.45
CA PHE A 8 -5.45 12.57 3.63
C PHE A 8 -6.20 13.25 4.77
N THR A 9 -5.93 12.77 5.98
CA THR A 9 -6.30 13.43 7.22
C THR A 9 -5.10 14.21 7.75
N MET A 10 -5.34 15.45 8.20
CA MET A 10 -4.31 16.31 8.79
C MET A 10 -4.41 16.23 10.31
N VAL A 11 -3.36 15.72 10.96
CA VAL A 11 -3.30 15.65 12.43
C VAL A 11 -2.32 16.70 12.93
N SER A 12 -2.74 17.55 13.86
CA SER A 12 -1.84 18.53 14.48
C SER A 12 -0.70 17.84 15.23
N ASN A 13 0.53 18.33 15.07
CA ASN A 13 1.70 17.76 15.76
C ASN A 13 1.63 17.91 17.29
N ASP A 14 0.79 18.82 17.79
CA ASP A 14 0.48 19.00 19.22
C ASP A 14 -0.13 17.71 19.84
N ALA A 15 -0.85 16.93 19.02
CA ALA A 15 -1.51 15.70 19.44
C ALA A 15 -0.54 14.59 19.87
N PHE A 16 0.74 14.69 19.51
CA PHE A 16 1.75 13.67 19.83
C PHE A 16 3.10 14.32 20.20
N THR A 17 3.01 15.45 20.91
CA THR A 17 4.15 16.14 21.50
C THR A 17 4.14 15.93 23.02
N ILE A 18 5.25 15.45 23.58
CA ILE A 18 5.38 15.18 25.02
C ILE A 18 5.20 16.48 25.81
N GLY A 19 4.39 16.42 26.88
CA GLY A 19 4.17 17.56 27.77
C GLY A 19 3.20 18.63 27.24
N HIS A 20 2.69 18.47 26.01
CA HIS A 20 1.67 19.37 25.48
C HIS A 20 0.30 19.07 26.11
N GLU A 21 -0.46 20.10 26.50
CA GLU A 21 -1.78 19.95 27.15
C GLU A 21 -2.79 19.20 26.28
N ARG A 22 -2.63 19.32 24.95
CA ARG A 22 -3.46 18.68 23.93
C ARG A 22 -2.92 17.32 23.47
N LYS A 23 -1.87 16.79 24.10
CA LYS A 23 -1.32 15.48 23.72
C LYS A 23 -2.41 14.41 23.82
N LEU A 24 -2.54 13.62 22.76
CA LEU A 24 -3.40 12.47 22.69
C LEU A 24 -2.64 11.20 23.14
N ASP A 25 -3.38 10.24 23.67
CA ASP A 25 -2.92 8.86 23.77
C ASP A 25 -3.16 8.09 22.46
N GLU A 26 -2.76 6.81 22.42
CA GLU A 26 -2.89 6.00 21.22
C GLU A 26 -4.34 5.81 20.75
N LYS A 27 -5.29 5.70 21.69
CA LYS A 27 -6.70 5.43 21.41
C LYS A 27 -7.42 6.69 20.98
N GLU A 28 -7.16 7.79 21.66
CA GLU A 28 -7.66 9.11 21.31
C GLU A 28 -7.23 9.52 19.90
N LEU A 29 -5.96 9.32 19.56
CA LEU A 29 -5.47 9.63 18.22
C LEU A 29 -6.13 8.74 17.16
N TYR A 30 -6.23 7.44 17.42
CA TYR A 30 -6.86 6.52 16.49
C TYR A 30 -8.34 6.85 16.28
N PHE A 31 -9.06 7.11 17.36
CA PHE A 31 -10.45 7.53 17.31
C PHE A 31 -10.59 8.84 16.51
N LEU A 32 -9.76 9.84 16.78
CA LEU A 32 -9.78 11.11 16.04
C LEU A 32 -9.59 10.90 14.53
N VAL A 33 -8.58 10.13 14.12
CA VAL A 33 -8.33 9.88 12.68
C VAL A 33 -9.48 9.09 12.06
N TYR A 34 -9.97 8.05 12.75
CA TYR A 34 -11.12 7.27 12.31
C TYR A 34 -12.34 8.16 12.05
N THR A 35 -12.68 9.03 13.00
CA THR A 35 -13.88 9.86 12.87
C THR A 35 -13.71 10.87 11.74
N VAL A 36 -12.51 11.45 11.55
CA VAL A 36 -12.24 12.39 10.45
C VAL A 36 -12.42 11.70 9.09
N ILE A 37 -11.99 10.45 8.96
CA ILE A 37 -12.19 9.67 7.74
C ILE A 37 -13.69 9.45 7.46
N MET A 38 -14.49 9.27 8.52
CA MET A 38 -15.95 9.10 8.44
C MET A 38 -16.73 10.43 8.35
N ARG A 39 -16.06 11.56 8.15
CA ARG A 39 -16.67 12.91 8.05
C ARG A 39 -17.52 13.01 6.79
N ASN A 40 -18.75 13.48 6.93
CA ASN A 40 -19.63 13.75 5.79
C ASN A 40 -19.32 15.11 5.14
N GLU A 41 -20.00 15.43 4.04
CA GLU A 41 -19.82 16.68 3.29
C GLU A 41 -20.11 17.95 4.12
N LEU A 42 -20.96 17.84 5.14
CA LEU A 42 -21.28 18.93 6.07
C LEU A 42 -20.22 19.10 7.17
N GLY A 43 -19.23 18.23 7.18
CA GLY A 43 -18.11 18.27 8.09
C GLY A 43 -18.35 17.74 9.49
N ALA A 44 -19.43 16.99 9.67
CA ALA A 44 -19.74 16.27 10.90
C ALA A 44 -19.55 14.75 10.70
N SER A 45 -19.34 14.03 11.80
CA SER A 45 -19.32 12.56 11.81
C SER A 45 -20.40 12.04 12.76
N TRP A 46 -21.19 11.09 12.30
CA TRP A 46 -22.12 10.32 13.12
C TRP A 46 -21.44 9.01 13.52
N ILE A 47 -21.23 8.83 14.81
CA ILE A 47 -20.43 7.75 15.35
C ILE A 47 -21.36 6.82 16.12
N SER A 48 -21.59 5.62 15.59
CA SER A 48 -22.24 4.56 16.35
C SER A 48 -21.28 3.99 17.40
N HIS A 49 -21.71 3.92 18.65
CA HIS A 49 -20.90 3.38 19.74
C HIS A 49 -20.51 1.90 19.53
N ASP A 50 -21.43 1.13 18.95
CA ASP A 50 -21.23 -0.30 18.66
C ASP A 50 -20.30 -0.50 17.46
N LEU A 51 -20.48 0.31 16.40
CA LEU A 51 -19.68 0.19 15.17
C LEU A 51 -18.20 0.48 15.44
N VAL A 52 -17.89 1.50 16.24
CA VAL A 52 -16.51 1.84 16.61
C VAL A 52 -15.82 0.65 17.26
N GLN A 53 -16.50 -0.09 18.14
CA GLN A 53 -15.88 -1.25 18.78
C GLN A 53 -15.51 -2.33 17.75
N HIS A 54 -16.43 -2.63 16.83
CA HIS A 54 -16.23 -3.67 15.82
C HIS A 54 -15.18 -3.31 14.77
N THR A 55 -15.10 -2.05 14.37
CA THR A 55 -14.21 -1.61 13.29
C THR A 55 -12.78 -1.32 13.75
N THR A 56 -12.58 -1.04 15.04
CA THR A 56 -11.29 -0.50 15.51
C THR A 56 -10.55 -1.39 16.50
N ASN A 57 -11.18 -2.43 17.05
CA ASN A 57 -10.64 -3.23 18.17
C ASN A 57 -10.08 -2.38 19.34
N LEU A 58 -10.49 -1.11 19.46
CA LEU A 58 -9.86 -0.09 20.31
C LEU A 58 -9.79 -0.49 21.80
N LEU A 59 -10.72 -1.33 22.25
CA LEU A 59 -11.01 -1.50 23.67
C LEU A 59 -10.92 -2.94 24.19
N ASN A 60 -10.73 -3.94 23.31
CA ASN A 60 -10.61 -5.38 23.63
C ASN A 60 -11.61 -5.89 24.71
N ASP A 61 -12.81 -5.31 24.78
CA ASP A 61 -13.82 -5.64 25.79
C ASP A 61 -15.00 -6.36 25.15
N LYS A 62 -15.48 -7.44 25.79
CA LYS A 62 -16.58 -8.27 25.30
C LYS A 62 -17.97 -7.84 25.79
N THR A 63 -18.08 -6.73 26.53
CA THR A 63 -19.35 -6.30 27.20
C THR A 63 -19.83 -4.94 26.68
N SER A 64 -21.11 -4.87 26.29
CA SER A 64 -21.68 -3.73 25.56
C SER A 64 -21.67 -2.40 26.35
N SER A 65 -22.23 -2.40 27.55
CA SER A 65 -22.31 -1.19 28.37
C SER A 65 -20.95 -0.55 28.73
N ARG A 66 -19.89 -1.37 28.82
CA ARG A 66 -18.53 -0.88 29.14
C ARG A 66 -17.83 -0.24 27.93
N HIS A 67 -18.11 -0.65 26.70
CA HIS A 67 -17.50 0.01 25.54
C HIS A 67 -18.12 1.38 25.28
N ILE A 68 -19.44 1.54 25.45
CA ILE A 68 -20.11 2.83 25.24
C ILE A 68 -19.49 3.88 26.16
N ALA A 69 -19.34 3.55 27.45
CA ALA A 69 -18.71 4.43 28.42
C ALA A 69 -17.26 4.81 28.02
N LYS A 70 -16.49 3.86 27.49
CA LYS A 70 -15.11 4.09 27.04
C LYS A 70 -15.04 4.97 25.78
N VAL A 71 -15.90 4.75 24.79
CA VAL A 71 -16.00 5.59 23.59
C VAL A 71 -16.38 7.02 23.99
N LYS A 72 -17.38 7.19 24.86
CA LYS A 72 -17.77 8.49 25.40
C LYS A 72 -16.61 9.16 26.16
N THR A 73 -15.88 8.41 26.97
CA THR A 73 -14.70 8.94 27.69
C THR A 73 -13.63 9.45 26.72
N ILE A 74 -13.33 8.71 25.65
CA ILE A 74 -12.37 9.14 24.62
C ILE A 74 -12.86 10.43 23.92
N ALA A 75 -14.13 10.47 23.50
CA ALA A 75 -14.70 11.63 22.84
C ALA A 75 -14.73 12.87 23.74
N GLN A 76 -15.11 12.73 25.01
CA GLN A 76 -15.06 13.81 26.01
C GLN A 76 -13.63 14.31 26.24
N SER A 77 -12.65 13.41 26.24
CA SER A 77 -11.24 13.81 26.32
C SER A 77 -10.82 14.61 25.10
N LEU A 78 -11.18 14.17 23.88
CA LEU A 78 -10.91 14.90 22.64
C LEU A 78 -11.57 16.28 22.61
N GLU A 79 -12.80 16.39 23.12
CA GLU A 79 -13.51 17.66 23.27
C GLU A 79 -12.81 18.58 24.28
N SER A 80 -12.44 18.06 25.46
CA SER A 80 -11.71 18.84 26.48
C SER A 80 -10.35 19.36 25.98
N LYS A 81 -9.68 18.58 25.11
CA LYS A 81 -8.44 18.95 24.43
C LYS A 81 -8.67 19.80 23.17
N GLY A 82 -9.92 20.13 22.86
CA GLY A 82 -10.32 21.05 21.79
C GLY A 82 -10.08 20.54 20.37
N TYR A 83 -10.14 19.23 20.14
CA TYR A 83 -10.06 18.62 18.80
C TYR A 83 -11.41 18.50 18.12
N ILE A 84 -12.44 18.17 18.91
CA ILE A 84 -13.81 17.99 18.44
C ILE A 84 -14.77 18.79 19.33
N LYS A 85 -16.00 18.93 18.87
CA LYS A 85 -17.15 19.36 19.64
C LYS A 85 -18.20 18.27 19.55
N ILE A 86 -18.71 17.81 20.70
CA ILE A 86 -19.84 16.89 20.74
C ILE A 86 -21.11 17.73 20.59
N VAL A 87 -21.85 17.49 19.51
CA VAL A 87 -23.06 18.25 19.18
C VAL A 87 -24.29 17.55 19.71
N GLU A 88 -24.33 16.23 19.57
CA GLU A 88 -25.41 15.36 20.03
C GLU A 88 -24.78 14.10 20.66
N ASP A 89 -25.29 13.70 21.83
CA ASP A 89 -24.86 12.49 22.55
C ASP A 89 -26.09 11.69 22.97
N GLU A 90 -26.42 10.66 22.19
CA GLU A 90 -27.51 9.73 22.51
C GLU A 90 -26.95 8.41 23.05
N ASP A 91 -27.82 7.45 23.38
CA ASP A 91 -27.38 6.17 23.93
C ASP A 91 -26.59 5.33 22.90
N ARG A 92 -26.97 5.39 21.63
CA ARG A 92 -26.42 4.52 20.57
C ARG A 92 -25.44 5.20 19.63
N TYR A 93 -25.48 6.52 19.54
CA TYR A 93 -24.61 7.27 18.65
C TYR A 93 -24.27 8.64 19.23
N MET A 94 -23.22 9.24 18.68
CA MET A 94 -22.86 10.62 18.93
C MET A 94 -22.54 11.34 17.63
N ARG A 95 -22.93 12.62 17.56
CA ARG A 95 -22.56 13.51 16.46
C ARG A 95 -21.43 14.41 16.92
N VAL A 96 -20.33 14.40 16.17
CA VAL A 96 -19.16 15.24 16.45
C VAL A 96 -18.83 16.16 15.28
N GLU A 97 -18.38 17.37 15.60
CA GLU A 97 -17.86 18.35 14.65
C GLU A 97 -16.38 18.61 14.92
N TYR A 98 -15.59 18.78 13.86
CA TYR A 98 -14.14 19.01 13.98
C TYR A 98 -13.83 20.48 14.19
N ILE A 99 -12.92 20.73 15.12
CA ILE A 99 -12.36 22.07 15.31
C ILE A 99 -11.15 22.18 14.40
N ASP A 100 -11.38 22.59 13.15
CA ASP A 100 -10.32 22.85 12.17
C ASP A 100 -9.48 24.04 12.61
N ARG A 101 -8.37 23.75 13.29
CA ARG A 101 -7.37 24.77 13.61
C ARG A 101 -6.34 24.79 12.49
N VAL A 102 -6.27 25.92 11.80
CA VAL A 102 -5.23 26.25 10.82
C VAL A 102 -3.89 26.41 11.55
N ASN A 103 -3.34 25.32 12.08
CA ASN A 103 -1.99 25.28 12.62
C ASN A 103 -1.04 24.93 11.48
N LYS A 104 0.05 25.70 11.35
CA LYS A 104 1.10 25.49 10.32
C LYS A 104 1.90 24.19 10.51
N ASN A 105 1.62 23.40 11.56
CA ASN A 105 2.40 22.23 11.97
C ASN A 105 1.50 20.98 12.12
N PHE A 106 1.37 20.23 11.03
CA PHE A 106 0.55 19.03 10.95
C PHE A 106 1.31 17.89 10.28
N THR A 107 0.86 16.67 10.54
CA THR A 107 1.28 15.46 9.85
C THR A 107 0.12 14.94 9.02
N LYS A 108 0.38 14.68 7.73
CA LYS A 108 -0.61 14.10 6.81
C LYS A 108 -0.62 12.58 6.95
N VAL A 109 -1.79 12.01 7.18
CA VAL A 109 -2.02 10.56 7.22
C VAL A 109 -2.85 10.19 5.99
N CYS A 110 -2.31 9.35 5.11
CA CYS A 110 -3.08 8.86 3.97
C CYS A 110 -4.13 7.86 4.45
N HIS A 111 -5.32 7.87 3.84
CA HIS A 111 -6.38 6.94 4.25
C HIS A 111 -5.97 5.48 4.02
N SER A 112 -5.30 5.18 2.91
CA SER A 112 -4.76 3.84 2.63
C SER A 112 -3.67 3.40 3.62
N GLU A 113 -2.93 4.34 4.19
CA GLU A 113 -1.97 4.02 5.26
C GLU A 113 -2.70 3.72 6.56
N PHE A 114 -3.74 4.49 6.89
CA PHE A 114 -4.55 4.26 8.09
C PHE A 114 -5.23 2.88 8.05
N GLU A 115 -5.80 2.48 6.91
CA GLU A 115 -6.42 1.16 6.71
C GLU A 115 -5.44 -0.01 6.95
N ARG A 116 -4.14 0.21 6.74
CA ARG A 116 -3.10 -0.79 6.98
C ARG A 116 -2.67 -0.85 8.46
N LEU A 117 -3.00 0.16 9.25
CA LEU A 117 -2.56 0.34 10.65
C LEU A 117 -3.66 -0.15 11.60
N ASN A 118 -3.83 -1.46 11.72
CA ASN A 118 -4.91 -2.11 12.47
C ASN A 118 -4.82 -2.02 14.02
N ASN A 119 -3.88 -1.24 14.56
CA ASN A 119 -3.63 -1.11 15.99
C ASN A 119 -3.42 0.36 16.36
N PRO A 120 -4.04 0.87 17.44
CA PRO A 120 -3.82 2.23 17.95
C PRO A 120 -2.33 2.59 18.13
N TYR A 121 -1.52 1.65 18.63
CA TYR A 121 -0.09 1.87 18.79
C TYR A 121 0.65 2.00 17.46
N ASP A 122 0.18 1.36 16.38
CA ASP A 122 0.82 1.47 15.07
C ASP A 122 0.64 2.85 14.49
N LEU A 123 -0.61 3.34 14.49
CA LEU A 123 -0.89 4.70 14.05
C LEU A 123 -0.07 5.70 14.85
N TYR A 124 -0.07 5.56 16.17
CA TYR A 124 0.64 6.50 17.05
C TYR A 124 2.16 6.48 16.81
N THR A 125 2.74 5.29 16.64
CA THR A 125 4.18 5.13 16.33
C THR A 125 4.50 5.71 14.95
N TYR A 126 3.67 5.39 13.96
CA TYR A 126 3.80 5.85 12.58
C TYR A 126 3.78 7.38 12.50
N VAL A 127 2.77 8.06 13.06
CA VAL A 127 2.69 9.53 13.00
C VAL A 127 3.80 10.21 13.80
N SER A 128 4.23 9.61 14.91
CA SER A 128 5.31 10.13 15.76
C SER A 128 6.64 10.18 15.04
N VAL A 129 6.84 9.27 14.07
CA VAL A 129 8.00 9.23 13.19
C VAL A 129 7.80 10.06 11.93
N LYS A 130 6.62 9.96 11.29
CA LYS A 130 6.31 10.61 10.01
C LYS A 130 6.49 12.12 10.02
N LYS A 131 6.26 12.78 11.17
CA LYS A 131 6.46 14.24 11.28
C LYS A 131 7.89 14.70 10.99
N TRP A 132 8.87 13.80 10.99
CA TRP A 132 10.27 14.11 10.76
C TRP A 132 10.72 13.66 9.36
N GLU A 133 10.95 14.63 8.48
CA GLU A 133 11.40 14.36 7.10
C GLU A 133 12.76 13.63 7.05
N LYS A 134 13.67 13.94 7.97
CA LYS A 134 15.03 13.34 8.04
C LYS A 134 15.11 12.14 8.98
N GLY A 135 13.97 11.68 9.50
CA GLY A 135 13.91 10.64 10.53
C GLY A 135 13.89 11.20 11.96
N ALA A 136 13.27 10.45 12.85
CA ALA A 136 13.05 10.78 14.25
C ALA A 136 14.16 10.19 15.11
N VAL A 137 14.92 11.03 15.82
CA VAL A 137 15.97 10.56 16.73
C VAL A 137 15.37 10.42 18.12
N TYR A 138 15.02 9.20 18.53
CA TYR A 138 14.31 8.96 19.79
C TYR A 138 15.03 7.91 20.66
N PRO A 139 15.53 8.28 21.84
CA PRO A 139 15.89 7.28 22.85
C PRO A 139 14.62 6.60 23.40
N TYR A 140 14.77 5.42 24.02
CA TYR A 140 13.63 4.70 24.58
C TYR A 140 12.88 5.47 25.66
N SER A 141 13.54 6.37 26.39
CA SER A 141 12.88 7.30 27.33
C SER A 141 11.88 8.23 26.66
N ILE A 142 12.18 8.71 25.45
CA ILE A 142 11.23 9.51 24.65
C ILE A 142 10.09 8.63 24.16
N TRP A 143 10.35 7.40 23.73
CA TRP A 143 9.29 6.44 23.40
C TRP A 143 8.36 6.16 24.59
N CYS A 144 8.89 6.05 25.81
CA CYS A 144 8.08 5.91 27.02
C CYS A 144 7.13 7.10 27.21
N GLY A 145 7.65 8.32 27.05
CA GLY A 145 6.84 9.54 27.17
C GLY A 145 5.81 9.71 26.05
N LEU A 146 6.15 9.31 24.81
CA LEU A 146 5.23 9.35 23.69
C LEU A 146 4.07 8.36 23.89
N LEU A 147 4.40 7.10 24.21
CA LEU A 147 3.45 6.00 24.33
C LEU A 147 2.76 5.92 25.70
N GLY A 148 3.23 6.67 26.71
CA GLY A 148 2.68 6.62 28.07
C GLY A 148 2.90 5.29 28.79
N VAL A 149 3.94 4.51 28.41
CA VAL A 149 4.21 3.18 28.97
C VAL A 149 5.61 3.07 29.56
N LYS A 150 5.82 2.05 30.39
CA LYS A 150 7.14 1.71 30.93
C LYS A 150 8.08 1.22 29.82
N GLU A 151 9.38 1.42 30.03
CA GLU A 151 10.43 1.14 29.04
C GLU A 151 10.39 -0.26 28.44
N LYS A 152 10.27 -1.31 29.26
CA LYS A 152 10.16 -2.69 28.76
C LYS A 152 9.00 -2.86 27.77
N ARG A 153 7.87 -2.19 28.01
CA ARG A 153 6.70 -2.25 27.14
C ARG A 153 6.88 -1.37 25.90
N ALA A 154 7.47 -0.18 26.05
CA ALA A 154 7.82 0.68 24.91
C ALA A 154 8.75 -0.06 23.93
N ILE A 155 9.79 -0.71 24.44
CA ILE A 155 10.71 -1.52 23.63
C ILE A 155 9.96 -2.63 22.87
N ALA A 156 9.06 -3.35 23.55
CA ALA A 156 8.28 -4.41 22.91
C ALA A 156 7.38 -3.88 21.78
N ILE A 157 6.67 -2.76 22.03
CA ILE A 157 5.82 -2.11 21.02
C ILE A 157 6.64 -1.67 19.81
N ILE A 158 7.78 -1.01 20.05
CA ILE A 158 8.64 -0.51 18.96
C ILE A 158 9.28 -1.65 18.18
N LYS A 159 9.70 -2.75 18.82
CA LYS A 159 10.22 -3.93 18.13
C LYS A 159 9.17 -4.56 17.23
N ASP A 160 7.96 -4.77 17.75
CA ASP A 160 6.84 -5.33 16.99
C ASP A 160 6.44 -4.41 15.80
N ALA A 161 6.42 -3.09 16.01
CA ALA A 161 6.18 -2.12 14.93
C ALA A 161 7.26 -2.16 13.84
N ILE A 162 8.52 -2.45 14.19
CA ILE A 162 9.62 -2.63 13.23
C ILE A 162 9.45 -3.95 12.46
N GLU A 163 9.15 -5.06 13.16
CA GLU A 163 8.93 -6.37 12.54
C GLU A 163 7.77 -6.34 11.53
N ARG A 164 6.69 -5.64 11.86
CA ARG A 164 5.53 -5.45 10.99
C ARG A 164 5.69 -4.30 9.97
N LYS A 165 6.90 -3.72 9.87
CA LYS A 165 7.26 -2.65 8.91
C LYS A 165 6.37 -1.41 9.00
N VAL A 166 5.88 -1.08 10.19
CA VAL A 166 5.18 0.18 10.48
C VAL A 166 6.19 1.34 10.50
N ILE A 167 7.38 1.10 11.06
CA ILE A 167 8.52 2.03 11.08
C ILE A 167 9.83 1.27 10.87
N TYR A 168 10.86 1.97 10.42
CA TYR A 168 12.22 1.47 10.24
C TYR A 168 13.14 2.10 11.28
N LYS A 169 14.24 1.41 11.62
CA LYS A 169 15.21 1.84 12.63
C LYS A 169 16.63 1.77 12.07
N MET A 170 17.39 2.84 12.29
CA MET A 170 18.84 2.90 12.17
C MET A 170 19.43 2.96 13.57
N ASP A 171 20.28 1.98 13.90
CA ASP A 171 20.99 1.96 15.18
C ASP A 171 21.98 3.12 15.26
N GLY A 172 22.02 3.79 16.41
CA GLY A 172 23.04 4.82 16.66
C GLY A 172 24.43 4.21 16.84
N ASN A 173 25.46 4.97 16.50
CA ASN A 173 26.85 4.54 16.56
C ASN A 173 27.39 4.55 17.99
N TRP A 174 28.39 3.71 18.25
CA TRP A 174 29.10 3.70 19.52
C TRP A 174 30.27 4.68 19.46
N ASN A 175 30.29 5.68 20.33
CA ASN A 175 31.32 6.73 20.30
C ASN A 175 32.57 6.42 21.16
N GLY A 176 32.74 5.16 21.58
CA GLY A 176 33.93 4.69 22.30
C GLY A 176 34.02 5.10 23.78
N MET A 177 33.15 6.01 24.27
CA MET A 177 33.16 6.52 25.66
C MET A 177 31.96 6.05 26.51
N ASN A 178 31.49 4.82 26.29
CA ASN A 178 30.31 4.22 26.96
C ASN A 178 28.95 4.87 26.64
N SER A 179 28.86 5.74 25.62
CA SER A 179 27.57 6.25 25.14
C SER A 179 27.27 5.77 23.73
N LYS A 180 26.07 5.22 23.53
CA LYS A 180 25.52 4.91 22.22
C LYS A 180 24.69 6.09 21.75
N ASP A 181 24.87 6.53 20.52
CA ASP A 181 23.97 7.52 19.93
C ASP A 181 22.53 6.98 19.93
N PRO A 182 21.52 7.85 20.09
CA PRO A 182 20.13 7.42 20.02
C PRO A 182 19.81 6.86 18.63
N ASN A 183 18.90 5.89 18.59
CA ASN A 183 18.45 5.34 17.31
C ASN A 183 17.67 6.39 16.51
N THR A 184 17.81 6.34 15.20
CA THR A 184 16.98 7.12 14.28
C THR A 184 15.89 6.23 13.71
N TYR A 185 14.66 6.74 13.60
CA TYR A 185 13.51 6.03 13.08
C TYR A 185 12.95 6.74 11.86
N SER A 186 12.38 6.00 10.91
CA SER A 186 11.78 6.58 9.70
C SER A 186 10.57 5.76 9.27
N THR A 187 9.58 6.39 8.63
CA THR A 187 8.48 5.64 7.99
C THR A 187 8.89 5.06 6.63
N LYS A 188 10.08 5.45 6.14
CA LYS A 188 10.73 4.91 4.96
C LYS A 188 12.05 4.21 5.34
N PRO A 189 12.49 3.19 4.61
CA PRO A 189 13.79 2.56 4.83
C PRO A 189 14.95 3.58 4.77
N PHE A 190 16.00 3.37 5.57
CA PHE A 190 17.20 4.20 5.52
C PHE A 190 18.07 3.81 4.32
N VAL A 191 18.36 4.77 3.42
CA VAL A 191 19.30 4.58 2.32
C VAL A 191 20.73 4.78 2.84
N LYS A 192 21.56 3.72 2.86
CA LYS A 192 22.99 3.86 3.23
C LYS A 192 23.71 4.69 2.16
N LYS A 193 24.27 5.85 2.54
CA LYS A 193 25.16 6.64 1.66
C LYS A 193 26.51 5.93 1.49
N LEU A 194 26.99 5.90 0.25
CA LEU A 194 28.26 5.30 -0.18
C LEU A 194 29.54 6.04 0.29
N SER A 195 29.43 7.10 1.09
CA SER A 195 30.52 8.04 1.37
C SER A 195 31.51 7.61 2.46
N GLU A 196 31.37 6.43 3.06
CA GLU A 196 32.33 5.89 4.05
C GLU A 196 33.35 4.90 3.44
N LEU A 197 33.39 4.78 2.10
CA LEU A 197 34.32 3.87 1.38
C LEU A 197 35.40 4.59 0.56
N GLU A 198 35.48 5.92 0.60
CA GLU A 198 36.32 6.71 -0.32
C GLU A 198 37.74 7.08 0.17
N GLU A 199 38.28 6.45 1.23
CA GLU A 199 39.70 6.67 1.59
C GLU A 199 40.72 5.70 0.97
N THR A 200 40.28 4.74 0.15
CA THR A 200 41.23 3.88 -0.58
C THR A 200 40.71 3.49 -1.95
N ALA A 201 40.74 4.42 -2.91
CA ALA A 201 40.96 4.14 -4.34
C ALA A 201 40.99 5.47 -5.12
N VAL A 202 42.13 6.15 -5.05
CA VAL A 202 42.53 7.12 -6.07
C VAL A 202 42.86 6.36 -7.35
N ALA A 203 42.48 6.96 -8.49
CA ALA A 203 42.74 6.55 -9.88
C ALA A 203 41.85 5.37 -10.34
N GLU A 204 41.09 5.42 -11.44
CA GLU A 204 41.36 6.00 -12.75
C GLU A 204 40.07 6.38 -13.50
N GLU A 205 40.24 7.41 -14.32
CA GLU A 205 39.68 7.67 -15.66
C GLU A 205 38.18 7.88 -15.97
N LYS A 206 38.03 8.98 -16.72
CA LYS A 206 36.87 9.64 -17.29
C LYS A 206 36.39 8.95 -18.57
N SER A 207 35.08 8.87 -18.80
CA SER A 207 34.47 9.53 -19.97
C SER A 207 32.94 9.51 -19.97
N PRO A 208 32.30 10.47 -20.67
CA PRO A 208 30.91 10.86 -20.50
C PRO A 208 29.99 10.21 -21.55
N VAL A 209 28.68 10.21 -21.31
CA VAL A 209 27.66 10.77 -22.22
C VAL A 209 26.29 10.67 -21.56
N VAL A 210 25.55 11.75 -21.75
CA VAL A 210 24.31 12.16 -21.10
C VAL A 210 23.12 11.92 -22.04
N GLN A 211 21.96 11.60 -21.45
CA GLN A 211 20.58 11.76 -21.93
C GLN A 211 20.02 10.85 -23.05
N LYS A 212 19.06 10.00 -22.66
CA LYS A 212 17.66 10.13 -23.12
C LYS A 212 16.70 9.57 -22.05
N ILE A 213 15.68 10.37 -21.75
CA ILE A 213 14.61 10.14 -20.76
C ILE A 213 13.34 9.76 -21.57
N ILE A 214 12.45 8.98 -20.92
CA ILE A 214 10.99 8.85 -21.09
C ILE A 214 10.49 7.58 -21.81
N GLU A 215 9.50 6.95 -21.17
CA GLU A 215 8.64 5.79 -21.54
C GLU A 215 9.35 4.43 -21.50
N GLU A 216 8.98 3.47 -20.65
CA GLU A 216 7.66 2.85 -20.49
C GLU A 216 7.28 2.62 -19.00
N GLU A 217 6.08 3.06 -18.65
CA GLU A 217 5.38 2.75 -17.41
C GLU A 217 4.29 1.72 -17.79
N LYS A 218 4.39 0.52 -17.19
CA LYS A 218 3.46 -0.63 -17.16
C LYS A 218 4.20 -1.92 -17.51
N VAL A 219 4.61 -2.66 -16.48
CA VAL A 219 4.33 -4.09 -16.25
C VAL A 219 4.92 -4.49 -14.90
N HIS A 220 4.10 -5.17 -14.09
CA HIS A 220 4.40 -5.93 -12.87
C HIS A 220 4.39 -5.25 -11.50
N ASP A 221 3.17 -5.17 -10.97
CA ASP A 221 2.83 -5.26 -9.53
C ASP A 221 2.94 -6.71 -9.00
N VAL A 222 3.90 -7.49 -9.51
CA VAL A 222 4.26 -8.81 -9.02
C VAL A 222 5.75 -8.79 -8.76
N LEU A 223 6.17 -8.06 -7.73
CA LEU A 223 7.46 -8.20 -7.02
C LEU A 223 7.59 -7.15 -5.91
N SER A 224 6.80 -7.30 -4.83
CA SER A 224 7.16 -6.69 -3.55
C SER A 224 8.04 -7.62 -2.69
N ILE A 225 8.93 -8.38 -3.36
CA ILE A 225 9.93 -9.22 -2.68
C ILE A 225 11.14 -8.34 -2.32
N ALA A 226 11.26 -8.07 -1.02
CA ALA A 226 12.53 -7.90 -0.31
C ALA A 226 13.50 -6.79 -0.77
N GLU A 227 13.23 -5.54 -0.43
CA GLU A 227 14.28 -4.49 -0.38
C GLU A 227 15.15 -4.60 0.88
N HIS A 228 15.65 -5.79 1.22
CA HIS A 228 16.77 -5.98 2.16
C HIS A 228 17.70 -7.07 1.60
N ASN A 229 18.96 -6.69 1.35
CA ASN A 229 20.08 -7.58 1.03
C ASN A 229 19.94 -8.44 -0.23
N HIS A 230 19.82 -7.82 -1.41
CA HIS A 230 20.13 -8.58 -2.64
C HIS A 230 21.59 -9.04 -2.57
N GLN A 231 21.80 -10.35 -2.61
CA GLN A 231 23.12 -10.96 -2.38
C GLN A 231 24.16 -10.52 -3.42
N TRP A 232 23.69 -9.99 -4.55
CA TRP A 232 24.46 -9.44 -5.66
C TRP A 232 25.53 -8.41 -5.25
N PHE A 233 25.28 -7.63 -4.20
CA PHE A 233 26.24 -6.61 -3.73
C PHE A 233 27.31 -7.19 -2.80
N ASN A 234 27.15 -8.43 -2.32
CA ASN A 234 28.13 -9.07 -1.46
C ASN A 234 29.23 -9.76 -2.29
N LYS A 235 30.41 -9.16 -2.32
CA LYS A 235 31.56 -9.65 -3.08
C LYS A 235 32.13 -10.99 -2.58
N GLN A 236 31.81 -11.37 -1.34
CA GLN A 236 32.37 -12.57 -0.69
C GLN A 236 31.42 -13.76 -0.72
N ARG A 237 30.15 -13.57 -1.10
CA ARG A 237 29.17 -14.65 -1.21
C ARG A 237 29.16 -15.33 -2.57
N THR A 238 28.83 -16.62 -2.53
CA THR A 238 28.68 -17.51 -3.70
C THR A 238 27.42 -18.39 -3.61
N ASP A 239 26.64 -18.25 -2.53
CA ASP A 239 25.44 -19.01 -2.18
C ASP A 239 24.15 -18.29 -2.64
N TYR A 240 24.10 -17.97 -3.93
CA TYR A 240 22.94 -17.33 -4.55
C TYR A 240 21.75 -18.29 -4.64
N THR A 241 20.54 -17.75 -4.56
CA THR A 241 19.30 -18.51 -4.63
C THR A 241 18.50 -18.19 -5.90
N VAL A 242 17.44 -18.95 -6.14
CA VAL A 242 16.47 -18.69 -7.20
C VAL A 242 15.83 -17.30 -7.01
N ASP A 243 15.51 -16.91 -5.77
CA ASP A 243 14.92 -15.59 -5.46
C ASP A 243 15.84 -14.42 -5.85
N ASP A 244 17.17 -14.57 -5.67
CA ASP A 244 18.14 -13.56 -6.12
C ASP A 244 18.07 -13.37 -7.63
N PHE A 245 17.92 -14.47 -8.38
CA PHE A 245 17.76 -14.46 -9.83
C PHE A 245 16.38 -13.95 -10.26
N VAL A 246 15.32 -14.24 -9.51
CA VAL A 246 13.99 -13.67 -9.76
C VAL A 246 14.10 -12.15 -9.72
N VAL A 247 14.66 -11.57 -8.65
CA VAL A 247 14.87 -10.12 -8.56
C VAL A 247 15.72 -9.60 -9.72
N TYR A 248 16.84 -10.25 -10.03
CA TYR A 248 17.72 -9.82 -11.13
C TYR A 248 17.01 -9.78 -12.49
N LEU A 249 16.17 -10.76 -12.79
CA LEU A 249 15.50 -10.91 -14.09
C LEU A 249 14.28 -10.01 -14.26
N THR A 250 13.80 -9.37 -13.19
CA THR A 250 12.53 -8.64 -13.16
C THR A 250 12.65 -7.20 -12.65
N THR A 251 13.82 -6.81 -12.18
CA THR A 251 14.09 -5.45 -11.71
C THR A 251 14.52 -4.54 -12.85
N ASP A 252 14.07 -3.29 -12.83
CA ASP A 252 14.59 -2.22 -13.69
C ASP A 252 15.77 -1.45 -13.05
N ASP A 253 16.16 -1.81 -11.81
CA ASP A 253 17.27 -1.15 -11.13
C ASP A 253 18.62 -1.56 -11.76
N LYS A 254 19.15 -0.65 -12.59
CA LYS A 254 20.46 -0.78 -13.23
C LYS A 254 21.58 -1.12 -12.24
N LYS A 255 21.50 -0.71 -10.98
CA LYS A 255 22.51 -1.04 -9.97
C LYS A 255 22.45 -2.50 -9.57
N ILE A 256 21.24 -3.07 -9.43
CA ILE A 256 21.05 -4.49 -9.13
C ILE A 256 21.50 -5.33 -10.32
N ILE A 257 21.08 -4.97 -11.54
CA ILE A 257 21.50 -5.63 -12.79
C ILE A 257 23.03 -5.67 -12.87
N THR A 258 23.69 -4.51 -12.72
CA THR A 258 25.15 -4.41 -12.80
C THR A 258 25.87 -5.23 -11.71
N ALA A 259 25.31 -5.27 -10.49
CA ALA A 259 25.89 -6.04 -9.39
C ALA A 259 25.73 -7.55 -9.63
N ALA A 260 24.56 -7.96 -10.13
CA ALA A 260 24.26 -9.34 -10.47
C ALA A 260 25.16 -9.85 -11.59
N GLU A 261 25.31 -9.10 -12.68
CA GLU A 261 26.23 -9.44 -13.78
C GLU A 261 27.67 -9.64 -13.30
N LYS A 262 28.17 -8.76 -12.42
CA LYS A 262 29.52 -8.88 -11.84
C LYS A 262 29.67 -10.11 -10.95
N ALA A 263 28.64 -10.45 -10.19
CA ALA A 263 28.61 -11.64 -9.35
C ALA A 263 28.53 -12.94 -10.16
N ILE A 264 27.65 -12.99 -11.16
CA ILE A 264 27.53 -14.08 -12.13
C ILE A 264 28.88 -14.30 -12.81
N ALA A 265 29.49 -13.24 -13.36
CA ALA A 265 30.80 -13.32 -14.00
C ALA A 265 31.91 -13.80 -13.06
N ARG A 266 31.85 -13.44 -11.76
CA ARG A 266 32.82 -13.89 -10.76
C ARG A 266 32.71 -15.38 -10.48
N VAL A 267 31.50 -15.90 -10.24
CA VAL A 267 31.26 -17.30 -9.87
C VAL A 267 31.39 -18.23 -11.07
N SER A 268 30.97 -17.77 -12.25
CA SER A 268 31.05 -18.51 -13.52
C SER A 268 32.48 -18.67 -14.07
N LYS A 269 33.52 -18.26 -13.32
CA LYS A 269 34.93 -18.52 -13.65
C LYS A 269 35.31 -20.00 -13.59
N SER A 270 34.49 -20.85 -12.97
CA SER A 270 34.66 -22.30 -12.93
C SER A 270 33.49 -22.99 -13.60
N ASP A 271 33.70 -24.15 -14.23
CA ASP A 271 32.61 -24.91 -14.89
C ASP A 271 31.48 -25.26 -13.93
N LYS A 272 31.84 -25.63 -12.69
CA LYS A 272 30.88 -25.88 -11.61
C LYS A 272 30.07 -24.63 -11.27
N GLY A 273 30.73 -23.48 -11.13
CA GLY A 273 30.04 -22.20 -10.84
C GLY A 273 29.16 -21.73 -11.99
N LYS A 274 29.59 -21.95 -13.23
CA LYS A 274 28.81 -21.65 -14.44
C LYS A 274 27.54 -22.49 -14.49
N TRP A 275 27.65 -23.79 -14.22
CA TRP A 275 26.49 -24.69 -14.16
C TRP A 275 25.50 -24.28 -13.06
N ILE A 276 25.99 -23.91 -11.86
CA ILE A 276 25.14 -23.44 -10.75
C ILE A 276 24.37 -22.17 -11.15
N MET A 277 25.07 -21.19 -11.74
CA MET A 277 24.46 -19.92 -12.15
C MET A 277 23.40 -20.10 -13.25
N GLU A 278 23.68 -20.96 -14.23
CA GLU A 278 22.73 -21.26 -15.31
C GLU A 278 21.49 -21.99 -14.78
N ASN A 279 21.67 -22.95 -13.86
CA ASN A 279 20.55 -23.69 -13.30
C ASN A 279 19.62 -22.79 -12.46
N LEU A 280 20.21 -21.93 -11.61
CA LEU A 280 19.44 -20.97 -10.81
C LEU A 280 18.69 -19.95 -11.68
N ARG A 281 19.33 -19.48 -12.76
CA ARG A 281 18.69 -18.60 -13.73
C ARG A 281 17.51 -19.28 -14.41
N SER A 282 17.69 -20.49 -14.92
CA SER A 282 16.64 -21.24 -15.60
C SER A 282 15.46 -21.54 -14.68
N GLU A 283 15.73 -21.87 -13.42
CA GLU A 283 14.71 -22.10 -12.40
C GLU A 283 13.92 -20.81 -12.07
N ALA A 284 14.61 -19.67 -11.99
CA ALA A 284 14.00 -18.36 -11.78
C ALA A 284 13.12 -17.93 -12.97
N GLU A 285 13.59 -18.11 -14.22
CA GLU A 285 12.79 -17.85 -15.42
C GLU A 285 11.51 -18.69 -15.45
N ALA A 286 11.59 -19.97 -15.05
CA ALA A 286 10.44 -20.85 -14.93
C ALA A 286 9.49 -20.45 -13.78
N GLN A 287 10.01 -19.87 -12.69
CA GLN A 287 9.21 -19.34 -11.59
C GLN A 287 8.47 -18.06 -12.00
N ILE A 288 9.16 -17.09 -12.59
CA ILE A 288 8.57 -15.84 -13.11
C ILE A 288 7.43 -16.15 -14.06
N LYS A 289 7.64 -17.11 -14.99
CA LYS A 289 6.60 -17.52 -15.93
C LYS A 289 5.37 -18.11 -15.23
N ARG A 290 5.56 -18.96 -14.21
CA ARG A 290 4.46 -19.54 -13.44
C ARG A 290 3.71 -18.49 -12.63
N ASP A 291 4.43 -17.54 -12.03
CA ASP A 291 3.83 -16.51 -11.21
C ASP A 291 3.07 -15.48 -12.06
N ALA A 292 3.59 -15.13 -13.24
CA ALA A 292 2.86 -14.32 -14.21
C ALA A 292 1.58 -15.01 -14.70
N GLN A 293 1.62 -16.32 -14.98
CA GLN A 293 0.43 -17.10 -15.36
C GLN A 293 -0.62 -17.12 -14.25
N LYS A 294 -0.21 -17.37 -13.00
CA LYS A 294 -1.13 -17.35 -11.84
C LYS A 294 -1.73 -15.98 -11.60
N PHE A 295 -0.96 -14.92 -11.79
CA PHE A 295 -1.45 -13.56 -11.63
C PHE A 295 -2.51 -13.24 -12.68
N GLU A 296 -2.29 -13.59 -13.94
CA GLU A 296 -3.29 -13.43 -15.00
C GLU A 296 -4.54 -14.27 -14.76
N GLU A 297 -4.39 -15.53 -14.33
CA GLU A 297 -5.53 -16.40 -13.95
C GLU A 297 -6.34 -15.80 -12.78
N ALA A 298 -5.67 -15.27 -11.76
CA ALA A 298 -6.34 -14.63 -10.62
C ALA A 298 -7.06 -13.35 -11.02
N LYS A 299 -6.40 -12.52 -11.83
CA LYS A 299 -6.99 -11.29 -12.40
C LYS A 299 -8.20 -11.63 -13.27
N GLU A 300 -8.14 -12.70 -14.06
CA GLU A 300 -9.26 -13.17 -14.87
C GLU A 300 -10.45 -13.62 -14.00
N GLN A 301 -10.19 -14.38 -12.94
CA GLN A 301 -11.22 -14.80 -11.97
C GLN A 301 -11.90 -13.64 -11.25
N GLU A 302 -11.20 -12.52 -11.03
CA GLU A 302 -11.79 -11.31 -10.44
C GLU A 302 -12.48 -10.42 -11.48
N LEU A 303 -11.98 -10.35 -12.70
CA LEU A 303 -12.55 -9.51 -13.77
C LEU A 303 -13.87 -10.04 -14.31
N GLU A 304 -14.03 -11.36 -14.44
CA GLU A 304 -15.26 -11.98 -14.92
C GLU A 304 -16.53 -11.64 -14.11
N PRO A 305 -16.55 -11.75 -12.77
CA PRO A 305 -17.72 -11.40 -11.99
C PRO A 305 -18.02 -9.89 -12.01
N VAL A 306 -17.00 -9.03 -12.08
CA VAL A 306 -17.19 -7.58 -12.21
C VAL A 306 -17.78 -7.24 -13.57
N ALA A 307 -17.28 -7.85 -14.65
CA ALA A 307 -17.83 -7.69 -15.98
C ALA A 307 -19.28 -8.20 -16.04
N GLN A 308 -19.58 -9.34 -15.40
CA GLN A 308 -20.94 -9.86 -15.30
C GLN A 308 -21.88 -8.86 -14.62
N GLN A 309 -21.48 -8.33 -13.46
CA GLN A 309 -22.27 -7.32 -12.75
C GLN A 309 -22.51 -6.08 -13.63
N MET A 310 -21.46 -5.60 -14.31
CA MET A 310 -21.58 -4.46 -15.21
C MET A 310 -22.52 -4.74 -16.39
N ILE A 311 -22.50 -5.94 -16.97
CA ILE A 311 -23.43 -6.35 -18.03
C ILE A 311 -24.86 -6.39 -17.50
N GLU A 312 -25.08 -6.94 -16.30
CA GLU A 312 -26.42 -7.03 -15.69
C GLU A 312 -27.00 -5.64 -15.39
N GLU A 313 -26.17 -4.72 -14.87
CA GLU A 313 -26.57 -3.35 -14.54
C GLU A 313 -26.76 -2.47 -15.78
N SER A 314 -25.85 -2.55 -16.75
CA SER A 314 -25.85 -1.68 -17.93
C SER A 314 -26.65 -2.23 -19.11
N LYS A 315 -26.90 -3.56 -19.12
CA LYS A 315 -27.45 -4.31 -20.25
C LYS A 315 -26.66 -4.11 -21.55
N ASP A 316 -25.38 -3.76 -21.48
CA ASP A 316 -24.53 -3.51 -22.63
C ASP A 316 -23.39 -4.55 -22.72
N ILE A 317 -22.73 -4.59 -23.87
CA ILE A 317 -21.46 -5.31 -24.05
C ILE A 317 -20.39 -4.58 -23.25
N VAL A 318 -19.58 -5.32 -22.51
CA VAL A 318 -18.45 -4.77 -21.75
C VAL A 318 -17.16 -5.18 -22.43
N LEU A 319 -16.24 -4.24 -22.61
CA LEU A 319 -14.94 -4.46 -23.21
C LEU A 319 -13.85 -4.24 -22.16
N LEU A 320 -12.80 -5.06 -22.20
CA LEU A 320 -11.56 -4.77 -21.50
C LEU A 320 -10.63 -4.03 -22.47
N VAL A 321 -10.35 -2.76 -22.18
CA VAL A 321 -9.41 -1.93 -22.94
C VAL A 321 -8.40 -1.34 -21.98
N ASP A 322 -7.11 -1.59 -22.21
CA ASP A 322 -6.00 -1.13 -21.36
C ASP A 322 -6.22 -1.41 -19.86
N ASP A 323 -6.67 -2.63 -19.54
CA ASP A 323 -7.02 -3.09 -18.19
C ASP A 323 -8.23 -2.39 -17.53
N VAL A 324 -9.04 -1.67 -18.31
CA VAL A 324 -10.26 -1.00 -17.84
C VAL A 324 -11.49 -1.62 -18.49
N LEU A 325 -12.47 -1.99 -17.67
CA LEU A 325 -13.78 -2.38 -18.16
C LEU A 325 -14.56 -1.13 -18.58
N ILE A 326 -14.94 -1.08 -19.85
CA ILE A 326 -15.74 0.00 -20.42
C ILE A 326 -16.96 -0.58 -21.13
N LYS A 327 -18.03 0.21 -21.20
CA LYS A 327 -19.18 -0.16 -22.02
C LYS A 327 -18.79 -0.03 -23.49
N TYR A 328 -19.35 -0.89 -24.33
CA TYR A 328 -19.17 -0.76 -25.77
C TYR A 328 -19.69 0.59 -26.28
N ALA A 329 -20.76 1.13 -25.71
CA ALA A 329 -21.25 2.46 -26.04
C ALA A 329 -20.21 3.58 -25.83
N ASP A 330 -19.32 3.41 -24.85
CA ASP A 330 -18.28 4.37 -24.47
C ASP A 330 -16.93 4.07 -25.15
N TYR A 331 -16.87 3.05 -25.99
CA TYR A 331 -15.64 2.57 -26.60
C TYR A 331 -15.18 3.42 -27.78
N ASP A 332 -14.00 4.03 -27.64
CA ASP A 332 -13.28 4.67 -28.74
C ASP A 332 -12.46 3.64 -29.52
N LYS A 333 -12.64 3.59 -30.84
CA LYS A 333 -11.96 2.65 -31.75
C LYS A 333 -10.45 2.88 -31.88
N SER A 334 -9.90 3.87 -31.19
CA SER A 334 -8.47 4.17 -31.18
C SER A 334 -7.61 3.07 -30.56
N SER A 335 -8.16 2.27 -29.63
CA SER A 335 -7.41 1.23 -28.92
C SER A 335 -8.13 -0.11 -29.00
N PRO A 336 -7.55 -1.20 -29.52
CA PRO A 336 -8.27 -2.48 -29.67
C PRO A 336 -8.65 -3.09 -28.32
N PRO A 337 -9.82 -3.75 -28.19
CA PRO A 337 -10.18 -4.40 -26.94
C PRO A 337 -9.36 -5.66 -26.74
N GLN A 338 -8.83 -5.83 -25.53
CA GLN A 338 -8.12 -7.02 -25.09
C GLN A 338 -9.09 -8.20 -24.91
N LYS A 339 -10.31 -7.91 -24.45
CA LYS A 339 -11.36 -8.90 -24.17
C LYS A 339 -12.75 -8.30 -24.38
N VAL A 340 -13.72 -9.15 -24.70
CA VAL A 340 -15.13 -8.77 -24.90
C VAL A 340 -15.97 -9.68 -24.00
N PHE A 341 -16.83 -9.06 -23.21
CA PHE A 341 -17.82 -9.73 -22.37
C PHE A 341 -19.21 -9.37 -22.87
N PHE A 342 -20.02 -10.37 -23.20
CA PHE A 342 -21.40 -10.18 -23.62
C PHE A 342 -22.24 -11.37 -23.18
N TYR A 343 -23.55 -11.12 -23.11
CA TYR A 343 -24.54 -12.08 -22.66
C TYR A 343 -25.00 -12.97 -23.82
N GLN A 344 -24.71 -14.27 -23.82
CA GLN A 344 -25.30 -15.17 -24.80
C GLN A 344 -26.42 -16.00 -24.18
N VAL A 345 -27.64 -15.89 -24.74
CA VAL A 345 -28.72 -16.83 -24.45
C VAL A 345 -28.52 -18.03 -25.36
N THR A 346 -28.21 -19.18 -24.77
CA THR A 346 -28.16 -20.44 -25.50
C THR A 346 -29.39 -21.25 -25.12
N ASP A 347 -30.16 -21.67 -26.13
CA ASP A 347 -31.22 -22.65 -25.92
C ASP A 347 -30.57 -24.01 -25.61
N ILE A 348 -30.59 -24.40 -24.34
CA ILE A 348 -30.17 -25.72 -23.92
C ILE A 348 -31.35 -26.63 -24.20
N GLN A 349 -31.29 -27.35 -25.33
CA GLN A 349 -32.32 -28.28 -25.78
C GLN A 349 -32.91 -29.07 -24.60
N GLY A 350 -34.09 -28.62 -24.14
CA GLY A 350 -34.92 -29.33 -23.17
C GLY A 350 -34.96 -28.79 -21.73
N HIS A 351 -34.08 -27.89 -21.29
CA HIS A 351 -34.08 -27.44 -19.88
C HIS A 351 -33.74 -25.95 -19.70
N GLY A 352 -34.64 -25.08 -20.19
CA GLY A 352 -34.64 -23.66 -19.85
C GLY A 352 -33.47 -22.85 -20.42
N TYR A 353 -33.69 -21.56 -20.56
CA TYR A 353 -32.63 -20.63 -20.92
C TYR A 353 -31.66 -20.50 -19.74
N ALA A 354 -30.45 -21.03 -19.88
CA ALA A 354 -29.36 -20.72 -18.95
C ALA A 354 -28.45 -19.68 -19.60
N PRO A 355 -28.18 -18.55 -18.94
CA PRO A 355 -27.20 -17.61 -19.43
C PRO A 355 -25.80 -18.23 -19.37
N MET A 356 -25.07 -18.18 -20.47
CA MET A 356 -23.68 -18.64 -20.54
C MET A 356 -22.81 -17.46 -21.00
N PHE A 357 -21.71 -17.24 -20.29
CA PHE A 357 -20.74 -16.21 -20.62
C PHE A 357 -19.70 -16.80 -21.56
N GLU A 358 -19.58 -16.25 -22.77
CA GLU A 358 -18.56 -16.68 -23.73
C GLU A 358 -17.63 -15.51 -24.07
N ILE A 359 -16.33 -15.74 -23.93
CA ILE A 359 -15.28 -14.77 -24.20
C ILE A 359 -14.78 -14.99 -25.63
N LYS A 360 -14.88 -13.97 -26.50
CA LYS A 360 -14.29 -14.04 -27.85
C LYS A 360 -13.56 -12.74 -28.21
N ASN A 361 -12.27 -12.87 -28.53
CA ASN A 361 -11.41 -11.76 -29.00
C ASN A 361 -11.58 -11.45 -30.50
N ASN A 362 -12.79 -11.51 -31.04
CA ASN A 362 -13.01 -11.25 -32.47
C ASN A 362 -14.11 -10.20 -32.70
N PRO A 363 -13.76 -9.00 -33.22
CA PRO A 363 -14.71 -7.94 -33.57
C PRO A 363 -15.87 -8.40 -34.47
N SER A 364 -15.63 -9.39 -35.33
CA SER A 364 -16.64 -9.99 -36.21
C SER A 364 -17.78 -10.65 -35.44
N ASN A 365 -17.50 -11.20 -34.25
CA ASN A 365 -18.48 -11.85 -33.39
C ASN A 365 -19.34 -10.85 -32.62
N ILE A 366 -18.79 -9.67 -32.30
CA ILE A 366 -19.53 -8.54 -31.71
C ILE A 366 -20.61 -8.05 -32.69
N GLU A 367 -20.23 -7.92 -33.96
CA GLU A 367 -21.13 -7.43 -35.00
C GLU A 367 -22.19 -8.47 -35.40
N LYS A 368 -21.85 -9.76 -35.30
CA LYS A 368 -22.81 -10.87 -35.41
C LYS A 368 -23.80 -10.88 -34.24
N TYR A 369 -23.32 -10.75 -33.01
CA TYR A 369 -24.15 -10.66 -31.80
C TYR A 369 -25.17 -9.51 -31.88
N ARG A 370 -24.73 -8.34 -32.38
CA ARG A 370 -25.60 -7.17 -32.66
C ARG A 370 -26.72 -7.49 -33.64
N LYS A 371 -26.45 -8.23 -34.71
CA LYS A 371 -27.46 -8.59 -35.72
C LYS A 371 -28.47 -9.62 -35.21
N GLU A 372 -28.04 -10.52 -34.34
CA GLU A 372 -28.87 -11.64 -33.86
C GLU A 372 -29.78 -11.27 -32.67
N ASN A 373 -29.40 -10.27 -31.86
CA ASN A 373 -30.11 -9.92 -30.61
C ASN A 373 -30.85 -8.58 -30.64
N GLY A 374 -31.00 -7.98 -31.83
CA GLY A 374 -31.73 -6.74 -32.05
C GLY A 374 -30.91 -5.48 -31.82
N GLU A 375 -31.09 -4.48 -32.69
CA GLU A 375 -30.49 -3.16 -32.53
C GLU A 375 -31.05 -2.49 -31.27
N TRP A 376 -30.16 -2.08 -30.37
CA TRP A 376 -30.53 -1.37 -29.16
C TRP A 376 -31.00 0.03 -29.53
N LYS A 377 -32.29 0.29 -29.30
CA LYS A 377 -32.92 1.60 -29.50
C LYS A 377 -32.41 2.59 -28.46
N HIS A 378 -31.29 3.24 -28.75
CA HIS A 378 -31.15 4.66 -28.46
C HIS A 378 -30.71 5.36 -29.74
N GLU A 379 -31.62 6.20 -30.24
CA GLU A 379 -31.56 6.89 -31.52
C GLU A 379 -30.31 7.79 -31.59
N TRP A 380 -29.47 7.54 -32.59
CA TRP A 380 -28.63 8.58 -33.15
C TRP A 380 -29.51 9.41 -34.07
N GLN A 381 -29.73 10.67 -33.73
CA GLN A 381 -30.09 11.66 -34.75
C GLN A 381 -28.79 12.15 -35.40
N LEU A 382 -28.80 12.07 -36.73
CA LEU A 382 -27.74 12.17 -37.73
C LEU A 382 -26.61 13.18 -37.48
#